data_AF-A0A1V5ZMN9-F1
#
_entry.id   AF-A0A1V5ZMN9-F1
#
_cell.length_a   1.000
_cell.length_b   1.000
_cell.length_c   1.000
_cell.angle_alpha   90.00
_cell.angle_beta   90.00
_cell.angle_gamma   90.00
#
_symmetry.space_group_name_H-M   'P 1'
#
loop_
_entity.id
_entity.type
_entity.pdbx_description
1 polymer ?
#
loop_
_entity_poly.entity_id
_entity_poly.type
_entity_poly.pdbx_seq_one_letter_code
_entity_poly.pdbx_strand_id
1 'polypeptide(L)' 'MKRNDRTRHHYCIGKSGTGKSVFLQTLARQDIWNGDGVCVIDPHGDLVEDMLEYIPKERAKDVIYFDA' A
#
# COMPACT_ATOMS: atom_id res chain seq x y z
N MET A 1 4.21 13.56 0.05
CA MET A 1 5.61 13.31 0.46
C MET A 1 6.51 13.61 -0.74
N LYS A 2 7.63 14.32 -0.60
CA LYS A 2 8.50 14.60 -1.77
C LYS A 2 9.20 13.30 -2.19
N ARG A 3 9.52 13.14 -3.48
CA ARG A 3 10.13 11.91 -4.01
C ARG A 3 11.42 11.52 -3.26
N ASN A 4 12.27 12.50 -2.92
CA ASN A 4 13.50 12.27 -2.15
C ASN A 4 13.26 11.82 -0.70
N ASP A 5 12.10 12.13 -0.11
CA ASP A 5 11.78 11.63 1.23
C ASP A 5 11.44 10.14 1.15
N ARG A 6 10.82 9.69 0.04
CA ARG A 6 10.40 8.29 -0.19
C ARG A 6 11.54 7.27 -0.25
N THR A 7 12.78 7.71 -0.46
CA THR A 7 13.95 6.82 -0.48
C THR A 7 14.46 6.47 0.92
N ARG A 8 13.90 7.09 1.97
CA ARG A 8 14.22 6.77 3.36
C ARG A 8 13.18 5.83 3.95
N HIS A 9 13.61 4.93 4.83
CA HIS A 9 12.67 4.10 5.59
C HIS A 9 11.84 4.96 6.54
N HIS A 10 10.55 4.63 6.64
CA HIS A 10 9.61 5.30 7.51
C HIS A 10 9.18 4.35 8.62
N TYR A 11 9.25 4.81 9.86
CA TYR A 11 8.71 4.08 10.99
C TYR A 11 7.45 4.79 11.48
N CYS A 12 6.30 4.13 11.34
CA CYS A 12 4.99 4.67 11.71
C CYS A 12 4.53 4.02 13.03
N ILE A 13 4.42 4.81 14.10
CA ILE A 13 4.06 4.34 15.45
C ILE A 13 2.72 4.94 15.87
N GLY A 14 1.92 4.15 16.59
CA GLY A 14 0.63 4.56 17.12
C GLY A 14 -0.17 3.35 17.62
N LYS A 15 -1.13 3.57 18.52
CA LYS A 15 -2.02 2.50 19.03
C LYS A 15 -2.89 1.92 17.89
N SER A 16 -3.46 0.73 18.07
CA SER A 16 -4.52 0.26 17.15
C SER A 16 -5.64 1.29 17.04
N GLY A 17 -6.25 1.42 15.85
CA GLY A 17 -7.30 2.39 15.57
C GLY A 17 -6.83 3.83 15.30
N THR A 18 -5.53 4.14 15.38
CA THR A 18 -5.02 5.50 15.11
C THR A 18 -4.78 5.82 13.63
N GLY A 19 -5.25 4.96 12.72
CA GLY A 19 -5.16 5.22 11.26
C GLY A 19 -3.84 4.86 10.59
N LYS A 20 -2.96 4.07 11.22
CA LYS A 20 -1.67 3.66 10.61
C LYS A 20 -1.85 2.88 9.30
N SER A 21 -2.73 1.87 9.28
CA SER A 21 -3.00 1.06 8.09
C SER A 21 -3.57 1.92 6.97
N VAL A 22 -4.53 2.80 7.29
CA VAL A 22 -5.09 3.78 6.35
C VAL A 22 -4.01 4.71 5.77
N PHE A 23 -3.09 5.19 6.61
CA PHE A 23 -1.97 6.02 6.16
C PHE A 23 -1.07 5.28 5.16
N LEU A 24 -0.64 4.05 5.49
CA LEU A 24 0.19 3.23 4.60
C LEU A 24 -0.54 2.87 3.30
N GLN A 25 -1.82 2.51 3.40
CA GLN A 25 -2.68 2.24 2.25
C GLN A 25 -2.78 3.44 1.31
N THR A 26 -2.96 4.64 1.88
CA THR A 26 -3.06 5.88 1.11
C THR A 26 -1.78 6.17 0.33
N LEU A 27 -0.61 5.92 0.94
CA LEU A 27 0.68 6.05 0.25
C LEU A 27 0.81 5.05 -0.90
N ALA A 28 0.46 3.79 -0.67
CA ALA A 28 0.57 2.75 -1.69
C ALA A 28 -0.40 2.97 -2.86
N ARG A 29 -1.64 3.41 -2.57
CA ARG A 29 -2.62 3.78 -3.60
C ARG A 29 -2.13 4.92 -4.49
N GLN A 30 -1.51 5.94 -3.91
CA GLN A 30 -0.91 7.03 -4.68
C GLN A 30 0.19 6.53 -5.61
N ASP A 31 1.05 5.62 -5.14
CA ASP A 31 2.11 5.03 -5.96
C ASP A 31 1.54 4.23 -7.13
N ILE A 32 0.56 3.35 -6.85
CA ILE A 32 -0.09 2.54 -7.88
C ILE A 32 -0.69 3.43 -8.98
N TRP A 33 -1.38 4.50 -8.60
CA TRP A 33 -2.02 5.45 -9.51
C TRP A 33 -1.01 6.32 -10.27
N ASN A 34 0.16 6.58 -9.70
CA ASN A 34 1.28 7.24 -10.39
C ASN A 34 2.03 6.30 -11.35
N GLY A 35 1.63 5.03 -11.44
CA GLY A 35 2.30 4.01 -12.24
C GLY A 35 3.53 3.38 -11.56
N ASP A 36 3.76 3.68 -10.28
CA ASP A 36 4.83 3.07 -9.50
C ASP A 36 4.43 1.64 -9.06
N GLY A 37 5.44 0.78 -8.86
CA GLY A 37 5.27 -0.53 -8.25
C GLY A 37 5.29 -0.47 -6.73
N VAL A 38 4.53 -1.33 -6.07
CA VAL A 38 4.51 -1.46 -4.60
C VAL A 38 4.54 -2.93 -4.20
N CYS A 39 5.07 -3.20 -3.00
CA CYS A 39 4.99 -4.50 -2.34
C CYS A 39 4.41 -4.26 -0.94
N VAL A 40 3.39 -5.03 -0.59
CA VAL A 40 2.70 -4.92 0.70
C VAL A 40 2.71 -6.29 1.35
N ILE A 41 3.13 -6.31 2.61
CA ILE A 41 3.14 -7.50 3.44
C ILE A 41 2.23 -7.20 4.62
N ASP A 42 1.14 -7.95 4.71
CA ASP A 42 0.16 -7.79 5.77
C ASP A 42 -0.14 -9.15 6.42
N PRO A 43 0.24 -9.35 7.69
CA PRO A 43 -0.07 -10.59 8.42
C PRO A 43 -1.56 -10.79 8.70
N HIS A 44 -2.39 -9.74 8.61
CA HIS A 44 -3.82 -9.81 8.92
C HIS A 44 -4.71 -9.98 7.69
N GLY A 45 -4.24 -9.55 6.51
CA GLY A 45 -4.88 -9.72 5.21
C GLY A 45 -5.84 -8.60 4.82
N ASP A 46 -6.43 -7.92 5.81
CA ASP A 46 -7.43 -6.85 5.61
C ASP A 46 -6.87 -5.67 4.79
N LEU A 47 -5.60 -5.30 5.00
CA LEU A 47 -4.99 -4.20 4.26
C LEU A 47 -4.82 -4.54 2.78
N VAL A 48 -4.43 -5.79 2.48
CA VAL A 48 -4.16 -6.23 1.11
C VAL A 48 -5.46 -6.39 0.33
N GLU A 49 -6.49 -6.98 0.93
CA GLU A 49 -7.81 -7.11 0.32
C GLU A 49 -8.38 -5.75 -0.08
N ASP A 50 -8.40 -4.79 0.86
CA ASP A 50 -8.85 -3.43 0.57
C ASP A 50 -8.05 -2.78 -0.55
N MET A 51 -6.73 -3.04 -0.63
CA MET A 51 -5.88 -2.45 -1.67
C MET A 51 -6.18 -2.96 -3.08
N LEU A 52 -6.58 -4.23 -3.22
CA LEU A 52 -6.91 -4.82 -4.52
C LEU A 52 -8.06 -4.07 -5.20
N GLU A 53 -9.02 -3.56 -4.43
CA GLU A 53 -10.14 -2.76 -4.95
C GLU A 53 -9.71 -1.42 -5.58
N TYR A 54 -8.53 -0.92 -5.23
CA TYR A 54 -8.03 0.38 -5.70
C TYR A 54 -7.06 0.29 -6.87
N ILE A 55 -6.76 -0.92 -7.35
CA ILE A 55 -5.88 -1.13 -8.49
C ILE A 55 -6.62 -0.69 -9.78
N PRO A 56 -6.04 0.23 -10.57
CA PRO A 56 -6.60 0.60 -11.87
C PRO A 56 -6.80 -0.64 -12.74
N LYS A 57 -7.93 -0.73 -13.45
CA LYS A 57 -8.29 -1.91 -14.25
C LYS A 57 -7.23 -2.27 -15.27
N GLU A 58 -6.57 -1.26 -15.82
CA GLU A 58 -5.51 -1.38 -16.83
C GLU A 58 -4.28 -2.08 -16.27
N ARG A 59 -4.09 -2.06 -14.94
CA ARG A 59 -2.98 -2.66 -14.21
C ARG A 59 -3.33 -3.98 -13.52
N ALA A 60 -4.54 -4.49 -13.69
CA ALA A 60 -4.97 -5.74 -13.04
C ALA A 60 -4.06 -6.94 -13.36
N LYS A 61 -3.43 -6.96 -14.55
CA LYS A 61 -2.49 -8.01 -14.96
C LYS A 61 -1.11 -7.90 -14.32
N ASP A 62 -0.79 -6.78 -13.68
CA ASP A 62 0.48 -6.57 -12.97
C ASP A 62 0.44 -7.16 -11.56
N VAL A 63 -0.74 -7.60 -11.10
CA VAL A 63 -0.99 -8.00 -9.71
C VAL A 63 -0.54 -9.44 -9.51
N ILE A 64 0.34 -9.62 -8.53
CA ILE A 64 0.70 -10.93 -8.00
C ILE A 64 0.23 -10.94 -6.56
N TYR A 65 -0.76 -11.79 -6.27
CA TYR A 65 -1.33 -11.97 -4.94
C TYR A 65 -0.90 -13.32 -4.39
N PHE A 66 -0.27 -13.30 -3.22
CA PHE A 66 0.11 -14.49 -2.47
C PHE A 66 -0.81 -14.58 -1.26
N ASP A 67 -1.50 -15.70 -1.14
CA ASP A 67 -2.32 -16.06 0.01
C ASP A 67 -1.83 -17.43 0.53
N ALA A 68 -1.89 -17.63 1.85
CA ALA A 68 -1.31 -18.77 2.54
C ALA A 68 -2.36 -19.64 3.24
#